data_AF-A0A8H6DR62-F1
#
_entry.id   AF-A0A8H6DR62-F1
#
_cell.length_a   1.000
_cell.length_b   1.000
_cell.length_c   1.000
_cell.angle_alpha   90.00
_cell.angle_beta   90.00
_cell.angle_gamma   90.00
#
_symmetry.space_group_name_H-M   'P 1'
#
loop_
_entity.id
_entity.type
_entity.pdbx_description
1 polymer ?
#
loop_
_entity_poly.entity_id
_entity_poly.type
_entity_poly.pdbx_seq_one_letter_code
_entity_poly.pdbx_strand_id
1 'polypeptide(L)' 'MAPQKTKTFTIRELDAAVIMLEITGKTTYTEADIEAAVKTLKVRDLLPSWSHEKGVEYSLEEYLAMKQAKQK' A
#
# COMPACT_ATOMS: atom_id res chain seq x y z
N MET A 1 22.52 13.67 3.12
CA MET A 1 21.46 12.79 2.58
C MET A 1 20.14 13.47 2.84
N ALA A 2 19.40 13.87 1.80
CA ALA A 2 18.08 14.49 1.98
C ALA A 2 17.14 13.46 2.63
N PRO A 3 16.24 13.87 3.53
CA PRO A 3 15.22 12.96 4.04
C PRO A 3 14.40 12.50 2.84
N GLN A 4 14.55 11.23 2.46
CA GLN A 4 13.63 10.59 1.52
C GLN A 4 12.26 10.74 2.18
N LYS A 5 11.38 11.55 1.60
CA LYS A 5 10.00 11.65 2.08
C LYS A 5 9.38 10.28 1.89
N THR A 6 9.36 9.48 2.94
CA THR A 6 8.68 8.18 2.96
C THR A 6 7.24 8.43 2.58
N LYS A 7 6.77 7.75 1.53
CA LYS A 7 5.43 8.01 1.02
C LYS A 7 4.45 7.26 1.89
N THR A 8 3.51 7.99 2.47
CA THR A 8 2.53 7.43 3.38
C THR A 8 1.27 7.02 2.62
N PHE A 9 0.69 5.90 3.04
CA PHE A 9 -0.52 5.32 2.45
C PHE A 9 -1.45 4.86 3.58
N THR A 10 -2.75 4.79 3.31
CA THR A 10 -3.68 4.17 4.25
C THR A 10 -3.49 2.65 4.30
N ILE A 11 -3.85 1.99 5.40
CA ILE A 11 -3.81 0.51 5.49
C ILE A 11 -4.57 -0.14 4.34
N ARG A 12 -5.73 0.42 3.95
CA ARG A 12 -6.54 -0.13 2.85
C ARG A 12 -5.85 0.01 1.49
N GLU A 13 -5.14 1.11 1.25
CA GLU A 13 -4.31 1.28 0.05
C GLU A 13 -3.20 0.24 0.00
N LEU A 14 -2.52 0.03 1.13
CA LEU A 14 -1.45 -0.96 1.26
C LEU A 14 -1.98 -2.38 1.07
N ASP A 15 -3.09 -2.75 1.71
CA ASP A 15 -3.72 -4.06 1.55
C ASP A 15 -4.12 -4.31 0.10
N ALA A 16 -4.84 -3.38 -0.54
CA ALA A 16 -5.31 -3.57 -1.91
C ALA A 16 -4.15 -3.64 -2.91
N ALA A 17 -3.12 -2.80 -2.73
CA ALA A 17 -1.92 -2.83 -3.55
C ALA A 17 -1.14 -4.12 -3.38
N VAL A 18 -0.94 -4.57 -2.14
CA VAL A 18 -0.23 -5.82 -1.84
C VAL A 18 -1.00 -7.02 -2.37
N ILE A 19 -2.31 -7.11 -2.17
CA ILE A 19 -3.14 -8.18 -2.74
C ILE A 19 -3.03 -8.21 -4.26
N MET A 20 -3.11 -7.05 -4.93
CA MET A 20 -2.96 -6.96 -6.38
C MET A 20 -1.58 -7.48 -6.83
N LEU A 21 -0.51 -7.09 -6.13
CA LEU A 21 0.85 -7.54 -6.45
C LEU A 21 1.03 -9.04 -6.16
N GLU A 22 0.46 -9.55 -5.07
CA GLU A 22 0.45 -10.98 -4.71
C GLU A 22 -0.25 -11.83 -5.79
N ILE A 23 -1.39 -11.36 -6.31
CA ILE A 23 -2.12 -12.02 -7.41
C ILE A 23 -1.27 -12.05 -8.69
N THR A 24 -0.40 -11.07 -8.91
CA THR A 24 0.54 -11.07 -10.04
C THR A 24 1.76 -11.96 -9.84
N GLY A 25 1.86 -12.64 -8.69
CA GLY A 25 3.01 -13.50 -8.34
C GLY A 25 4.22 -12.74 -7.81
N LYS A 26 4.10 -11.42 -7.57
CA LYS A 26 5.14 -10.67 -6.84
C LYS A 26 4.98 -10.96 -5.34
N THR A 27 6.08 -11.29 -4.69
CA THR A 27 6.16 -11.50 -3.22
C THR A 27 7.03 -10.44 -2.53
N THR A 28 7.66 -9.57 -3.30
CA THR A 28 8.50 -8.47 -2.85
C THR A 28 8.02 -7.20 -3.53
N TYR A 29 7.78 -6.17 -2.74
CA TYR A 29 7.17 -4.93 -3.20
C TYR A 29 8.04 -3.75 -2.79
N THR A 30 8.22 -2.80 -3.70
CA THR A 30 8.85 -1.51 -3.40
C THR A 30 7.77 -0.43 -3.20
N GLU A 31 8.13 0.72 -2.61
CA GLU A 31 7.21 1.87 -2.54
C GLU A 31 6.66 2.26 -3.92
N ALA A 32 7.48 2.13 -4.98
CA ALA A 32 7.08 2.41 -6.35
C ALA A 32 6.04 1.40 -6.88
N ASP A 33 6.18 0.11 -6.56
CA ASP A 33 5.20 -0.92 -6.93
C ASP A 33 3.85 -0.65 -6.25
N ILE A 34 3.88 -0.29 -4.97
CA ILE A 34 2.69 0.07 -4.19
C ILE A 34 2.02 1.30 -4.78
N GLU A 35 2.77 2.36 -5.09
CA GLU A 35 2.22 3.54 -5.73
C GLU A 35 1.56 3.21 -7.07
N ALA A 36 2.21 2.41 -7.92
CA ALA A 36 1.68 2.01 -9.21
C ALA A 36 0.39 1.19 -9.06
N ALA A 37 0.35 0.27 -8.09
CA ALA A 37 -0.84 -0.53 -7.80
C ALA A 37 -1.98 0.34 -7.26
N VAL A 38 -1.74 1.18 -6.26
CA VAL A 38 -2.72 2.14 -5.72
C VAL A 38 -3.28 3.02 -6.83
N LYS A 39 -2.42 3.58 -7.69
CA LYS A 39 -2.84 4.40 -8.82
C LYS A 39 -3.70 3.61 -9.80
N THR A 40 -3.31 2.37 -10.11
CA THR A 40 -4.08 1.50 -11.01
C THR A 40 -5.46 1.18 -10.45
N LEU A 41 -5.54 0.88 -9.14
CA LEU A 41 -6.80 0.59 -8.49
C LEU A 41 -7.71 1.85 -8.46
N LYS A 42 -7.15 3.04 -8.21
CA LYS A 42 -7.86 4.33 -8.27
C LYS A 42 -8.37 4.63 -9.68
N VAL A 43 -7.53 4.42 -10.70
CA VAL A 43 -7.88 4.69 -12.12
C VAL A 43 -8.97 3.74 -12.62
N ARG A 44 -8.94 2.48 -12.20
CA ARG A 44 -9.95 1.49 -12.60
C ARG A 44 -11.26 1.62 -11.86
N ASP A 45 -11.40 2.64 -11.00
CA ASP A 45 -12.53 2.81 -10.08
C ASP A 45 -12.82 1.52 -9.28
N LEU A 46 -11.81 0.67 -9.08
CA LEU A 46 -11.96 -0.56 -8.28
C LEU A 46 -12.08 -0.25 -6.78
N LEU A 47 -12.11 1.04 -6.46
CA LEU A 47 -12.20 1.62 -5.14
C LEU A 47 -13.18 2.81 -5.17
N PRO A 48 -14.43 2.61 -5.60
CA PRO A 48 -15.37 3.69 -5.94
C PRO A 48 -15.72 4.61 -4.77
N SER A 49 -15.41 4.19 -3.53
CA SER A 49 -15.80 4.86 -2.29
C SER A 49 -14.62 5.25 -1.41
N TRP A 50 -13.40 5.37 -1.96
CA TRP A 50 -12.27 5.95 -1.25
C TRP A 50 -12.44 7.47 -1.10
N SER A 51 -13.36 7.88 -0.22
CA SER A 51 -13.04 9.03 0.61
C SER A 51 -11.69 8.70 1.25
N HIS A 52 -10.71 9.59 1.13
CA HIS A 52 -9.63 9.65 2.10
C HIS A 52 -10.30 9.90 3.46
N GLU A 53 -10.89 8.87 4.07
CA GLU A 53 -11.08 8.86 5.51
C GLU A 53 -9.71 9.25 6.05
N LYS A 54 -9.67 10.28 6.89
CA LYS A 54 -8.47 10.65 7.64
C LYS A 54 -8.14 9.51 8.61
N GLY A 55 -7.72 8.38 8.05
CA GLY A 55 -7.18 7.25 8.76
C GLY A 55 -5.72 7.50 9.05
N VAL A 56 -5.16 6.67 9.91
CA VAL A 56 -3.73 6.65 10.15
C VAL A 56 -3.04 6.26 8.84
N GLU A 57 -2.10 7.09 8.40
CA GLU A 57 -1.25 6.78 7.27
C GLU A 57 -0.01 6.03 7.78
N TYR A 58 0.43 5.05 7.01
CA TYR A 58 1.56 4.19 7.31
C TYR A 58 2.53 4.20 6.15
N SER A 59 3.82 4.05 6.46
CA SER A 59 4.81 3.67 5.47
C SER A 59 4.65 2.20 5.07
N LEU A 60 5.19 1.83 3.90
CA LEU A 60 5.26 0.43 3.48
C LEU A 60 6.00 -0.44 4.51
N GLU A 61 7.09 0.07 5.09
CA GLU A 61 7.88 -0.66 6.08
C GLU A 61 7.07 -0.95 7.36
N GLU A 62 6.37 0.05 7.89
CA GLU A 62 5.50 -0.13 9.06
C GLU A 62 4.40 -1.16 8.80
N TYR A 63 3.76 -1.09 7.63
CA TYR A 63 2.73 -2.04 7.25
C TYR A 63 3.27 -3.47 7.12
N LEU A 64 4.44 -3.66 6.50
CA LEU A 64 5.05 -4.99 6.38
C LEU A 64 5.43 -5.56 7.74
N ALA A 65 5.96 -4.73 8.65
CA ALA A 65 6.26 -5.13 10.02
C ALA A 65 4.98 -5.55 10.78
N MET A 66 3.87 -4.82 10.61
CA MET A 66 2.57 -5.18 11.19
C MET A 66 1.99 -6.47 10.59
N LYS A 67 2.07 -6.66 9.27
CA LYS A 67 1.60 -7.87 8.57
C LYS A 67 2.38 -9.10 9.06
N GLN A 68 3.70 -8.98 9.22
CA GLN A 68 4.54 -10.05 9.73
C GLN A 68 4.25 -10.38 11.20
N ALA A 69 3.97 -9.37 12.04
CA ALA A 69 3.60 -9.57 13.44
C ALA A 69 2.26 -10.30 13.62
N LYS A 70 1.30 -10.10 12.70
CA LYS A 70 -0.01 -10.78 12.72
C LYS A 70 0.00 -12.25 12.25
N GLN A 71 1.06 -12.70 11.57
CA GLN A 71 1.17 -14.09 11.09
C GLN A 71 1.94 -15.02 12.05
N LYS A 72 2.40 -14.51 13.20
CA LYS A 72 2.92 -15.32 14.31
C LYS A 72 1.81 -15.62 15.32
#